data_AF-A0A3M1FY80-F1
#
_entry.id   AF-A0A3M1FY80-F1
#
_cell.length_a   1.000
_cell.length_b   1.000
_cell.length_c   1.000
_cell.angle_alpha   90.00
_cell.angle_beta   90.00
_cell.angle_gamma   90.00
#
_symmetry.space_group_name_H-M   'P 1'
#
loop_
_entity.id
_entity.type
_entity.pdbx_description
1 polymer ?
#
loop_
_entity_poly.entity_id
_entity_poly.type
_entity_poly.pdbx_seq_one_letter_code
_entity_poly.pdbx_strand_id
1 'polypeptide(L)'
;YKEQAESLFQNYLDHAEAYVTKRKVKDVNTGEELNPDESFMKSIEEQIGIIGTAADGFRQEVIAFLWSMTRKGERVTYESYEPLKDAIEKKLMASVRDISRIITKATTRDEEQAKKYDRMVEQLIKNGYPPACIDTILKYAANNLWKD
;
A
#
# COMPACT_ATOMS: atom_id res chain seq x y z
N TYR A 1 -11.35 -2.05 3.16
CA TYR A 1 -10.27 -2.97 2.74
C TYR A 1 -10.19 -3.05 1.21
N LYS A 2 -11.26 -3.47 0.53
CA LYS A 2 -11.31 -3.65 -0.93
C LYS A 2 -10.86 -2.44 -1.76
N GLU A 3 -11.37 -1.23 -1.45
CA GLU A 3 -10.98 0.00 -2.16
C GLU A 3 -9.51 0.37 -2.01
N GLN A 4 -8.91 0.16 -0.82
CA GLN A 4 -7.49 0.39 -0.60
C GLN A 4 -6.63 -0.63 -1.36
N ALA A 5 -7.06 -1.90 -1.38
CA ALA A 5 -6.38 -2.95 -2.14
C ALA A 5 -6.43 -2.66 -3.65
N GLU A 6 -7.58 -2.21 -4.16
CA GLU A 6 -7.76 -1.85 -5.56
C GLU A 6 -6.94 -0.63 -5.95
N SER A 7 -6.87 0.38 -5.08
CA SER A 7 -6.01 1.55 -5.29
C SER A 7 -4.52 1.19 -5.31
N LEU A 8 -4.07 0.34 -4.39
CA LEU A 8 -2.68 -0.16 -4.38
C LEU A 8 -2.36 -1.00 -5.62
N PHE A 9 -3.33 -1.83 -6.06
CA PHE A 9 -3.22 -2.64 -7.25
C PHE A 9 -3.06 -1.80 -8.51
N GLN A 10 -3.94 -0.81 -8.70
CA GLN A 10 -3.88 0.08 -9.86
C GLN A 10 -2.58 0.88 -9.86
N ASN A 11 -2.19 1.44 -8.71
CA ASN A 11 -0.94 2.19 -8.59
C ASN A 11 0.29 1.33 -8.93
N TYR A 12 0.30 0.06 -8.48
CA TYR A 12 1.35 -0.87 -8.83
C TYR A 12 1.41 -1.15 -10.34
N LEU A 13 0.27 -1.34 -11.00
CA LEU A 13 0.22 -1.54 -12.46
C LEU A 13 0.78 -0.34 -13.22
N ASP A 14 0.42 0.88 -12.82
CA ASP A 14 0.89 2.10 -13.46
C ASP A 14 2.42 2.24 -13.34
N HIS A 15 2.97 1.99 -12.15
CA HIS A 15 4.42 1.99 -11.92
C HIS A 15 5.14 0.86 -12.66
N ALA A 16 4.56 -0.36 -12.70
CA ALA A 16 5.15 -1.50 -13.40
C ALA A 16 5.15 -1.29 -14.91
N GLU A 17 4.09 -0.70 -15.47
CA GLU A 17 4.01 -0.41 -16.91
C GLU A 17 5.07 0.63 -17.31
N ALA A 18 5.20 1.69 -16.51
CA ALA A 18 6.22 2.70 -16.69
C ALA A 18 7.63 2.12 -16.60
N TYR A 19 7.89 1.22 -15.65
CA TYR A 19 9.16 0.53 -15.49
C TYR A 19 9.51 -0.32 -16.73
N VAL A 20 8.59 -1.17 -17.17
CA VAL A 20 8.80 -2.09 -18.31
C VAL A 20 8.91 -1.31 -19.64
N THR A 21 8.07 -0.29 -19.83
CA THR A 21 8.03 0.50 -21.08
C THR A 21 9.09 1.61 -21.09
N LYS A 22 9.81 1.81 -19.97
CA LYS A 22 10.73 2.94 -19.76
C LYS A 22 10.06 4.30 -20.02
N ARG A 23 8.77 4.37 -19.71
CA ARG A 23 7.96 5.59 -19.78
C ARG A 23 7.82 6.16 -18.39
N LYS A 24 7.41 7.43 -18.33
CA LYS A 24 7.12 8.08 -17.06
C LYS A 24 5.69 7.78 -16.63
N VAL A 25 5.48 7.60 -15.33
CA VAL A 25 4.14 7.52 -14.73
C VAL A 25 3.56 8.93 -14.72
N LYS A 26 2.30 9.07 -15.11
CA LYS A 26 1.62 10.35 -15.00
C LYS A 26 0.91 10.41 -13.66
N ASP A 27 1.32 11.34 -12.80
CA ASP A 27 0.64 11.54 -11.53
C ASP A 27 -0.78 12.08 -11.78
N VAL A 28 -1.78 11.44 -11.17
CA VAL A 28 -3.20 11.78 -11.37
C VAL A 28 -3.55 13.13 -10.72
N ASN A 29 -2.82 13.54 -9.69
CA ASN A 29 -3.08 14.76 -8.93
C ASN A 29 -2.34 15.97 -9.50
N THR A 30 -1.07 15.81 -9.89
CA THR A 30 -0.25 16.93 -10.39
C THR A 30 -0.15 16.97 -11.92
N GLY A 31 -0.45 15.86 -12.60
CA GLY A 31 -0.26 15.72 -14.04
C GLY A 31 1.20 15.66 -14.46
N GLU A 32 2.13 15.65 -13.51
CA GLU A 32 3.57 15.59 -13.77
C GLU A 32 3.99 14.18 -14.18
N GLU A 33 5.00 14.13 -15.05
CA GLU A 33 5.60 12.87 -15.46
C GLU A 33 6.69 12.47 -14.46
N LEU A 34 6.41 11.48 -13.63
CA LEU A 34 7.30 10.96 -12.62
C LEU A 34 7.99 9.68 -13.08
N ASN A 35 9.18 9.43 -12.54
CA ASN A 35 9.82 8.12 -12.72
C ASN A 35 9.03 7.05 -11.95
N PRO A 36 9.02 5.79 -12.41
CA PRO A 36 8.39 4.70 -11.66
C PRO A 36 9.01 4.56 -10.26
N ASP A 37 8.18 4.44 -9.24
CA ASP A 37 8.64 4.27 -7.86
C ASP A 37 9.02 2.81 -7.62
N GLU A 38 10.29 2.51 -7.87
CA GLU A 38 10.86 1.18 -7.64
C GLU A 38 10.84 0.78 -6.16
N SER A 39 10.93 1.75 -5.24
CA SER A 39 10.89 1.48 -3.81
C SER A 39 9.49 1.01 -3.40
N PHE A 40 8.46 1.67 -3.92
CA PHE A 40 7.06 1.27 -3.72
C PHE A 40 6.80 -0.14 -4.25
N MET A 41 7.12 -0.42 -5.52
CA MET A 41 6.92 -1.74 -6.14
C MET A 41 7.64 -2.84 -5.36
N LYS A 42 8.91 -2.61 -5.03
CA LYS A 42 9.72 -3.55 -4.25
C LYS A 42 9.10 -3.86 -2.90
N SER A 43 8.52 -2.85 -2.24
CA SER A 43 7.89 -3.04 -0.93
C SER A 43 6.67 -3.95 -0.94
N ILE A 44 6.01 -4.11 -2.10
CA ILE A 44 4.90 -5.04 -2.34
C ILE A 44 5.45 -6.40 -2.74
N GLU A 45 6.36 -6.46 -3.72
CA GLU A 45 7.01 -7.68 -4.22
C GLU A 45 7.72 -8.48 -3.09
N GLU A 46 8.36 -7.77 -2.17
CA GLU A 46 9.04 -8.36 -1.01
C GLU A 46 8.06 -9.10 -0.08
N GLN A 47 6.76 -8.75 -0.06
CA GLN A 47 5.77 -9.43 0.78
C GLN A 47 5.52 -10.88 0.34
N ILE A 48 5.77 -11.19 -0.93
CA ILE A 48 5.69 -12.54 -1.50
C ILE A 48 7.07 -13.16 -1.73
N GLY A 49 8.14 -12.53 -1.22
CA GLY A 49 9.51 -13.05 -1.31
C GLY A 49 10.16 -12.82 -2.67
N ILE A 50 9.61 -11.93 -3.50
CA ILE A 50 10.23 -11.56 -4.79
C ILE A 50 11.26 -10.46 -4.52
N ILE A 51 12.53 -10.79 -4.77
CA ILE A 51 13.68 -9.91 -4.50
C ILE A 51 14.71 -9.96 -5.62
N GLY A 52 15.45 -8.86 -5.77
CA GLY A 52 16.53 -8.75 -6.75
C GLY A 52 16.04 -8.95 -8.18
N THR A 53 16.72 -9.82 -8.93
CA THR A 53 16.42 -10.07 -10.35
C THR A 53 15.07 -10.75 -10.59
N ALA A 54 14.46 -11.34 -9.56
CA ALA A 54 13.11 -11.90 -9.67
C ALA A 54 12.03 -10.82 -9.78
N ALA A 55 12.28 -9.61 -9.26
CA ALA A 55 11.36 -8.48 -9.35
C ALA A 55 11.14 -8.04 -10.80
N ASP A 56 12.22 -7.94 -11.59
CA ASP A 56 12.12 -7.63 -13.02
C ASP A 56 11.24 -8.62 -13.79
N GLY A 57 11.45 -9.92 -13.55
CA GLY A 57 10.65 -10.98 -14.18
C GLY A 57 9.17 -10.89 -13.78
N PHE A 58 8.91 -10.65 -12.49
CA PHE A 58 7.56 -10.49 -11.99
C PHE A 58 6.84 -9.27 -12.60
N ARG A 59 7.50 -8.12 -12.67
CA ARG A 59 6.96 -6.91 -13.32
C ARG A 59 6.61 -7.16 -14.79
N GLN A 60 7.49 -7.85 -15.51
CA GLN A 60 7.23 -8.21 -16.91
C GLN A 60 6.05 -9.17 -17.05
N GLU A 61 5.93 -10.17 -16.17
CA GLU A 61 4.81 -11.11 -16.19
C GLU A 61 3.47 -10.41 -15.91
N VAL A 62 3.44 -9.52 -14.91
CA VAL A 62 2.25 -8.72 -14.56
C VAL A 62 1.80 -7.87 -15.75
N ILE A 63 2.72 -7.19 -16.43
CA ILE A 63 2.39 -6.35 -17.59
C ILE A 63 1.99 -7.20 -18.80
N ALA A 64 2.62 -8.35 -19.03
CA ALA A 64 2.21 -9.27 -20.07
C ALA A 64 0.78 -9.79 -19.85
N PHE A 65 0.43 -10.08 -18.59
CA PHE A 65 -0.93 -10.45 -18.19
C PHE A 65 -1.92 -9.31 -18.41
N LEU A 66 -1.59 -8.09 -17.99
CA LEU A 66 -2.38 -6.89 -18.22
C LEU A 66 -2.67 -6.69 -19.71
N TRP A 67 -1.66 -6.78 -20.58
CA TRP A 67 -1.86 -6.66 -22.03
C TRP A 67 -2.67 -7.81 -22.64
N SER A 68 -2.63 -9.02 -22.06
CA SER A 68 -3.47 -10.14 -22.48
C SER A 68 -4.95 -9.87 -22.17
N MET A 69 -5.23 -9.37 -20.96
CA MET A 69 -6.58 -8.94 -20.52
C MET A 69 -7.11 -7.78 -21.35
N THR A 70 -6.31 -6.72 -21.54
CA THR A 70 -6.71 -5.54 -22.33
C THR A 70 -7.03 -5.91 -23.77
N ARG A 71 -6.28 -6.85 -24.38
CA ARG A 71 -6.57 -7.36 -25.73
C ARG A 71 -7.89 -8.15 -25.82
N LYS A 72 -8.34 -8.74 -24.72
CA LYS A 72 -9.65 -9.41 -24.62
C LYS A 72 -10.80 -8.44 -24.30
N GLY A 73 -10.49 -7.18 -23.98
CA GLY A 73 -11.47 -6.18 -23.56
C GLY A 73 -12.01 -6.40 -22.15
N GLU A 74 -11.34 -7.23 -21.34
CA GLU A 74 -11.72 -7.48 -19.95
C GLU A 74 -11.12 -6.42 -19.02
N ARG A 75 -11.85 -6.06 -17.97
CA ARG A 75 -11.37 -5.13 -16.95
C ARG A 75 -10.47 -5.90 -15.98
N VAL A 76 -9.26 -5.41 -15.78
CA VAL A 76 -8.37 -5.94 -14.76
C VAL A 76 -8.79 -5.38 -13.41
N THR A 77 -9.06 -6.28 -12.48
CA THR A 77 -9.41 -5.96 -11.09
C THR A 77 -8.37 -6.57 -10.17
N TYR A 78 -8.35 -6.18 -8.89
CA TYR A 78 -7.38 -6.76 -7.95
C TYR A 78 -7.52 -8.29 -7.80
N GLU A 79 -8.68 -8.88 -8.13
CA GLU A 79 -8.94 -10.32 -8.09
C GLU A 79 -8.44 -11.05 -9.34
N SER A 80 -8.02 -10.31 -10.36
CA SER A 80 -7.65 -10.85 -11.65
C SER A 80 -6.28 -11.54 -11.65
N TYR A 81 -5.40 -11.23 -10.69
CA TYR A 81 -4.06 -11.80 -10.63
C TYR A 81 -3.68 -12.16 -9.19
N GLU A 82 -3.75 -13.46 -8.88
CA GLU A 82 -3.57 -14.01 -7.53
C GLU A 82 -2.23 -13.63 -6.87
N PRO A 83 -1.08 -13.67 -7.57
CA PRO A 83 0.20 -13.36 -6.93
C PRO A 83 0.29 -11.90 -6.44
N LEU A 84 -0.19 -10.93 -7.22
CA LEU A 84 -0.19 -9.52 -6.82
C LEU A 84 -1.24 -9.25 -5.74
N LYS A 85 -2.39 -9.93 -5.81
CA LYS A 85 -3.40 -9.90 -4.76
C LYS A 85 -2.82 -10.33 -3.41
N ASP A 86 -2.17 -11.50 -3.36
CA ASP A 86 -1.55 -12.02 -2.13
C ASP A 86 -0.48 -11.06 -1.58
N ALA A 87 0.31 -10.44 -2.45
CA ALA A 87 1.30 -9.43 -2.06
C ALA A 87 0.66 -8.18 -1.45
N ILE A 88 -0.42 -7.68 -2.03
CA ILE A 88 -1.14 -6.50 -1.53
C ILE A 88 -1.85 -6.82 -0.21
N GLU A 89 -2.47 -7.99 -0.08
CA GLU A 89 -3.12 -8.40 1.17
C GLU A 89 -2.10 -8.52 2.31
N LYS A 90 -0.95 -9.16 2.05
CA LYS A 90 0.14 -9.22 3.02
C LYS A 90 0.68 -7.84 3.37
N LYS A 91 0.83 -6.95 2.39
CA LYS A 91 1.25 -5.56 2.62
C LYS A 91 0.27 -4.84 3.55
N LEU A 92 -1.03 -4.92 3.26
CA LEU A 92 -2.08 -4.28 4.07
C LEU A 92 -2.08 -4.84 5.49
N MET A 93 -2.01 -6.17 5.65
CA MET A 93 -1.93 -6.81 6.96
C MET A 93 -0.69 -6.36 7.75
N ALA A 94 0.48 -6.29 7.09
CA ALA A 94 1.72 -5.81 7.72
C ALA A 94 1.61 -4.34 8.16
N SER A 95 1.05 -3.47 7.31
CA SER A 95 0.82 -2.06 7.63
C SER A 95 -0.14 -1.89 8.81
N VAL A 96 -1.24 -2.65 8.84
CA VAL A 96 -2.16 -2.67 9.98
C VAL A 96 -1.45 -3.13 11.26
N ARG A 97 -0.48 -4.06 11.14
CA ARG A 97 0.34 -4.59 12.26
C ARG A 97 1.21 -3.54 12.89
N ASP A 98 1.86 -2.80 12.03
CA ASP A 98 2.73 -1.72 12.46
C ASP A 98 1.91 -0.63 13.17
N ILE A 99 0.75 -0.25 12.62
CA ILE A 99 -0.16 0.72 13.24
C ILE A 99 -0.64 0.25 14.62
N SER A 100 -1.12 -1.00 14.74
CA SER A 100 -1.56 -1.54 16.03
C SER A 100 -0.42 -1.61 17.05
N ARG A 101 0.80 -1.93 16.60
CA ARG A 101 1.99 -1.94 17.46
C ARG A 101 2.37 -0.54 17.93
N ILE A 102 2.30 0.47 17.06
CA ILE A 102 2.54 1.88 17.41
C ILE A 102 1.55 2.33 18.49
N ILE A 103 0.28 1.92 18.40
CA ILE A 103 -0.75 2.33 19.34
C ILE A 103 -0.65 1.56 20.68
N THR A 104 -0.33 0.27 20.65
CA THR A 104 -0.36 -0.60 21.84
C THR A 104 0.92 -0.54 22.68
N LYS A 105 2.10 -0.32 22.09
CA LYS A 105 3.37 -0.19 22.83
C LYS A 105 3.62 1.25 23.27
N ALA A 106 2.95 1.70 24.32
CA ALA A 106 3.19 3.00 24.96
C ALA A 106 4.51 3.10 25.77
N THR A 107 5.15 1.97 26.10
CA THR A 107 6.19 1.92 27.17
C THR A 107 7.63 2.02 26.69
N THR A 108 7.94 1.70 25.42
CA THR A 108 9.32 1.82 24.88
C THR A 108 9.27 2.73 23.67
N ARG A 109 9.37 4.03 23.92
CA ARG A 109 9.32 5.08 22.88
C ARG A 109 10.58 5.01 22.03
N ASP A 110 10.48 4.34 20.90
CA ASP A 110 11.34 4.63 19.76
C ASP A 110 10.93 6.01 19.22
N GLU A 111 11.88 6.93 19.04
CA GLU A 111 11.59 8.32 18.62
C GLU A 111 10.80 8.38 17.31
N GLU A 112 10.99 7.41 16.42
CA GLU A 112 10.28 7.33 15.15
C GLU A 112 8.80 6.95 15.34
N GLN A 113 8.51 6.06 16.29
CA GLN A 113 7.15 5.64 16.61
C GLN A 113 6.37 6.76 17.31
N ALA A 114 7.02 7.52 18.20
CA ALA A 114 6.41 8.68 18.84
C ALA A 114 5.99 9.74 17.80
N LYS A 115 6.89 10.07 16.87
CA LYS A 115 6.60 11.01 15.77
C LYS A 115 5.41 10.56 14.90
N LYS A 116 5.30 9.26 14.60
CA LYS A 116 4.17 8.72 13.83
C LYS A 116 2.86 8.82 14.61
N TYR A 117 2.88 8.51 15.91
CA TYR A 117 1.71 8.65 16.78
C TYR A 117 1.24 10.11 16.89
N ASP A 118 2.15 11.04 17.15
CA ASP A 118 1.84 12.48 17.21
C ASP A 118 1.18 12.96 15.90
N ARG A 119 1.73 12.58 14.74
CA ARG A 119 1.11 12.91 13.43
C ARG A 119 -0.31 12.36 13.30
N MET A 120 -0.60 11.14 13.79
CA MET A 120 -1.94 10.58 13.75
C MET A 120 -2.91 11.37 14.64
N VAL A 121 -2.47 11.77 15.84
CA VAL A 121 -3.25 12.61 16.74
C VAL A 121 -3.54 13.97 16.09
N GLU A 122 -2.54 14.63 15.50
CA GLU A 122 -2.72 15.91 14.81
C GLU A 122 -3.73 15.83 13.65
N GLN A 123 -3.70 14.75 12.85
CA GLN A 123 -4.66 14.54 11.77
C GLN A 123 -6.08 14.36 12.31
N LEU A 124 -6.27 13.62 13.41
CA LEU A 124 -7.57 13.45 14.04
C LEU A 124 -8.10 14.77 14.62
N ILE A 125 -7.24 15.59 15.24
CA ILE A 125 -7.62 16.93 15.69
C ILE A 125 -8.04 17.80 14.50
N LYS A 126 -7.29 17.76 13.40
CA LYS A 126 -7.61 18.51 12.17
C LYS A 126 -8.94 18.09 11.55
N ASN A 127 -9.29 16.80 11.66
CA ASN A 127 -10.57 16.25 11.23
C ASN A 127 -11.73 16.54 12.21
N GLY A 128 -11.48 17.29 13.30
CA GLY A 128 -12.50 17.76 14.23
C GLY A 128 -12.73 16.84 15.45
N TYR A 129 -11.88 15.84 15.69
CA TYR A 129 -12.02 14.96 16.86
C TYR A 129 -11.45 15.61 18.13
N PRO A 130 -12.17 15.56 19.27
CA PRO A 130 -11.70 16.13 20.52
C PRO A 130 -10.53 15.31 21.12
N PRO A 131 -9.48 15.97 21.65
CA PRO A 131 -8.24 15.30 22.07
C PRO A 131 -8.45 14.25 23.17
N ALA A 132 -9.45 14.46 24.04
CA ALA A 132 -9.79 13.51 25.11
C ALA A 132 -10.28 12.15 24.58
N CYS A 133 -10.87 12.09 23.38
CA CYS A 133 -11.41 10.86 22.81
C CYS A 133 -10.42 10.15 21.87
N ILE A 134 -9.40 10.86 21.37
CA ILE A 134 -8.46 10.33 20.36
C ILE A 134 -7.72 9.09 20.87
N ASP A 135 -7.20 9.12 22.09
CA ASP A 135 -6.49 7.97 22.68
C ASP A 135 -7.40 6.72 22.75
N THR A 136 -8.67 6.91 23.12
CA THR A 136 -9.64 5.81 23.21
C THR A 136 -10.00 5.28 21.82
N ILE A 137 -10.21 6.17 20.85
CA ILE A 137 -10.51 5.79 19.46
C ILE A 137 -9.34 5.03 18.85
N LEU A 138 -8.11 5.52 19.01
CA LEU A 138 -6.91 4.86 18.50
C LEU A 138 -6.73 3.48 19.13
N LYS A 139 -6.85 3.36 20.46
CA LYS A 139 -6.79 2.06 21.16
C LYS A 139 -7.89 1.11 20.71
N TYR A 140 -9.11 1.60 20.54
CA TYR A 140 -10.24 0.80 20.06
C TYR A 140 -10.01 0.33 18.61
N ALA A 141 -9.57 1.22 17.73
CA ALA A 141 -9.21 0.90 16.35
C ALA A 141 -8.09 -0.16 16.31
N ALA A 142 -7.00 0.05 17.04
CA ALA A 142 -5.87 -0.88 17.09
C ALA A 142 -6.25 -2.30 17.54
N ASN A 143 -7.24 -2.42 18.43
CA ASN A 143 -7.71 -3.70 18.96
C ASN A 143 -8.78 -4.38 18.07
N ASN A 144 -9.54 -3.62 17.29
CA ASN A 144 -10.62 -4.14 16.46
C ASN A 144 -10.29 -4.23 14.96
N LEU A 145 -9.21 -3.60 14.48
CA LEU A 145 -8.78 -3.65 13.06
C LEU A 145 -8.40 -5.06 12.56
N TRP A 146 -8.27 -6.03 13.46
CA TRP A 146 -7.84 -7.41 13.19
C TRP A 146 -8.97 -8.43 13.21
N LYS A 147 -10.15 -8.01 13.71
CA LYS A 147 -11.24 -8.93 14.09
C LYS A 147 -12.31 -9.09 13.02
N ASP A 148 -12.15 -8.45 11.87
CA ASP A 148 -13.06 -8.56 10.72
C ASP A 148 -12.26 -8.92 9.46
#